data_AF-A0A2V6ZB88-F1
#
_entry.id   AF-A0A2V6ZB88-F1
#
_cell.length_a   1.000
_cell.length_b   1.000
_cell.length_c   1.000
_cell.angle_alpha   90.00
_cell.angle_beta   90.00
_cell.angle_gamma   90.00
#
_symmetry.space_group_name_H-M   'P 1'
#
loop_
_entity.id
_entity.type
_entity.pdbx_description
1 polymer ?
#
loop_
_entity_poly.entity_id
_entity_poly.type
_entity_poly.pdbx_seq_one_letter_code
_entity_poly.pdbx_strand_id
1 'polypeptide(L)'
;MADSDCVVIQGSNMAECHPVAFRWPMQAKLKGAKLIHVDPRFTRTSAVADIHAPIRAGSDVAFLGGLIRYVLESERWRGDSFFREFVVNYTNAATIVGDGFKDTEDVDGVFSGLMQYAPGIKEWPLDGFVGQYDTRTWQYAGAPAGVGAPRLPDGPPFDTLVRSLLTPLPQRDETLQHPRTVFQIVKRHFSRYTPEMVERVTGCPRATFLEVAETILANSGRDRTTSFAYAVAWTQHTNGPQTIGCCALLQLLLGNVGRPGAGVMALRGHASIQGSTDIPTLYHSIHGYMNQPSALKRHDSLRDWLRAETTPRGYSANTPKFMVSYLKSMYGASATKENDFGYDWHPKIIGDHSHLPMFVAMNEGRVKGMLCVGQNPATSLNASVER
;
A
#
# COMPACT_ATOMS: atom_id res chain seq x y z
N MET A 1 14.58 1.29 -14.53
CA MET A 1 15.50 0.19 -14.16
C MET A 1 16.86 0.28 -14.84
N ALA A 2 16.95 0.60 -16.15
CA ALA A 2 18.25 0.65 -16.86
C ALA A 2 19.27 1.67 -16.32
N ASP A 3 18.83 2.62 -15.50
CA ASP A 3 19.65 3.65 -14.86
C ASP A 3 19.83 3.40 -13.35
N SER A 4 19.46 2.21 -12.87
CA SER A 4 19.63 1.82 -11.47
C SER A 4 21.08 1.41 -11.20
N ASP A 5 21.58 1.71 -10.00
CA ASP A 5 22.86 1.21 -9.48
C ASP A 5 22.73 -0.16 -8.81
N CYS A 6 21.53 -0.47 -8.32
CA CYS A 6 21.19 -1.78 -7.77
C CYS A 6 19.74 -2.12 -8.07
N VAL A 7 19.51 -3.29 -8.64
CA VAL A 7 18.16 -3.82 -8.88
C VAL A 7 17.93 -5.00 -7.95
N VAL A 8 16.98 -4.86 -7.04
CA VAL A 8 16.53 -5.93 -6.16
C VAL A 8 15.25 -6.52 -6.73
N ILE A 9 15.29 -7.79 -7.06
CA ILE A 9 14.12 -8.56 -7.47
C ILE A 9 13.74 -9.44 -6.28
N GLN A 10 12.62 -9.11 -5.64
CA GLN A 10 12.10 -9.85 -4.49
C GLN A 10 10.58 -9.95 -4.66
N GLY A 11 10.04 -11.15 -4.54
CA GLY A 11 8.62 -11.39 -4.82
C GLY A 11 8.27 -11.41 -6.32
N SER A 12 9.25 -11.65 -7.20
CA SER A 12 9.04 -11.81 -8.64
C SER A 12 10.11 -12.71 -9.27
N ASN A 13 9.72 -13.54 -10.24
CA ASN A 13 10.65 -14.24 -11.12
C ASN A 13 10.72 -13.54 -12.48
N MET A 14 11.26 -12.32 -12.49
CA MET A 14 11.11 -11.36 -13.60
C MET A 14 11.62 -11.87 -14.95
N ALA A 15 12.66 -12.72 -14.98
CA ALA A 15 13.22 -13.27 -16.21
C ALA A 15 12.26 -14.25 -16.90
N GLU A 16 11.33 -14.84 -16.16
CA GLU A 16 10.33 -15.78 -16.68
C GLU A 16 8.97 -15.12 -16.85
N CYS A 17 8.55 -14.30 -15.88
CA CYS A 17 7.22 -13.68 -15.87
C CYS A 17 7.16 -12.37 -16.67
N HIS A 18 8.29 -11.67 -16.86
CA HIS A 18 8.38 -10.41 -17.60
C HIS A 18 9.67 -10.35 -18.45
N PRO A 19 9.94 -11.35 -19.32
CA PRO A 19 11.24 -11.54 -19.97
C PRO A 19 11.70 -10.33 -20.80
N VAL A 20 10.77 -9.67 -21.51
CA VAL A 20 11.10 -8.49 -22.31
C VAL A 20 11.48 -7.31 -21.41
N ALA A 21 10.79 -7.11 -20.30
CA ALA A 21 11.12 -6.06 -19.33
C ALA A 21 12.43 -6.35 -18.59
N PHE A 22 12.79 -7.64 -18.44
CA PHE A 22 14.03 -8.06 -17.79
C PHE A 22 15.29 -7.61 -18.55
N ARG A 23 15.17 -7.21 -19.82
CA ARG A 23 16.22 -6.49 -20.56
C ARG A 23 16.74 -5.26 -19.79
N TRP A 24 15.89 -4.53 -19.08
CA TRP A 24 16.28 -3.28 -18.41
C TRP A 24 17.17 -3.49 -17.17
N PRO A 25 16.87 -4.42 -16.24
CA PRO A 25 17.84 -4.86 -15.24
C PRO A 25 19.17 -5.33 -15.82
N MET A 26 19.14 -6.10 -16.93
CA MET A 26 20.38 -6.58 -17.56
C MET A 26 21.21 -5.44 -18.15
N GLN A 27 20.57 -4.42 -18.74
CA GLN A 27 21.27 -3.21 -19.19
C GLN A 27 21.88 -2.43 -18.03
N ALA A 28 21.20 -2.33 -16.89
CA ALA A 28 21.78 -1.73 -15.69
C ALA A 28 23.01 -2.51 -15.24
N LYS A 29 22.92 -3.85 -15.20
CA LYS A 29 24.04 -4.73 -14.84
C LYS A 29 25.25 -4.54 -15.76
N LEU A 30 25.04 -4.42 -17.08
CA LEU A 30 26.12 -4.13 -18.04
C LEU A 30 26.79 -2.76 -17.80
N LYS A 31 26.10 -1.81 -17.17
CA LYS A 31 26.65 -0.51 -16.73
C LYS A 31 27.31 -0.57 -15.34
N GLY A 32 27.37 -1.75 -14.71
CA GLY A 32 27.98 -1.95 -13.40
C GLY A 32 27.00 -2.04 -12.23
N ALA A 33 25.69 -2.01 -12.49
CA ALA A 33 24.70 -2.19 -11.42
C ALA A 33 24.76 -3.59 -10.81
N LYS A 34 24.44 -3.70 -9.52
CA LYS A 34 24.26 -4.99 -8.86
C LYS A 34 22.85 -5.53 -9.06
N LEU A 35 22.72 -6.81 -9.38
CA LEU A 35 21.44 -7.50 -9.48
C LEU A 35 21.30 -8.47 -8.30
N ILE A 36 20.31 -8.25 -7.45
CA ILE A 36 20.01 -9.10 -6.29
C ILE A 36 18.69 -9.82 -6.56
N HIS A 37 18.65 -11.13 -6.33
CA HIS A 37 17.43 -11.92 -6.38
C HIS A 37 17.16 -12.58 -5.02
N VAL A 38 16.05 -12.22 -4.40
CA VAL A 38 15.60 -12.76 -3.12
C VAL A 38 14.38 -13.65 -3.37
N ASP A 39 14.58 -14.97 -3.39
CA ASP A 39 13.55 -15.95 -3.74
C ASP A 39 13.82 -17.29 -3.04
N PRO A 40 12.79 -18.03 -2.57
CA PRO A 40 12.93 -19.37 -2.01
C PRO A 40 13.61 -20.37 -2.94
N ARG A 41 13.58 -20.13 -4.24
CA ARG A 41 14.11 -21.02 -5.27
C ARG A 41 15.25 -20.35 -6.02
N PHE A 42 16.13 -21.18 -6.57
CA PHE A 42 17.06 -20.75 -7.59
C PHE A 42 16.37 -20.81 -8.96
N THR A 43 16.09 -19.66 -9.57
CA THR A 43 15.34 -19.55 -10.84
C THR A 43 16.22 -19.06 -12.00
N ARG A 44 15.65 -18.87 -13.19
CA ARG A 44 16.36 -18.22 -14.30
C ARG A 44 16.75 -16.77 -14.00
N THR A 45 16.01 -16.08 -13.13
CA THR A 45 16.44 -14.78 -12.59
C THR A 45 17.66 -14.95 -11.68
N SER A 46 17.68 -15.94 -10.77
CA SER A 46 18.85 -16.19 -9.91
C SER A 46 20.11 -16.49 -10.71
N ALA A 47 19.98 -17.23 -11.81
CA ALA A 47 21.11 -17.65 -12.64
C ALA A 47 21.95 -16.50 -13.22
N VAL A 48 21.41 -15.27 -13.25
CA VAL A 48 22.10 -14.08 -13.74
C VAL A 48 22.25 -12.98 -12.68
N ALA A 49 21.76 -13.21 -11.46
CA ALA A 49 21.93 -12.29 -10.33
C ALA A 49 23.38 -12.33 -9.83
N ASP A 50 23.86 -11.21 -9.30
CA ASP A 50 25.14 -11.16 -8.57
C ASP A 50 25.00 -11.78 -7.18
N ILE A 51 23.84 -11.59 -6.54
CA ILE A 51 23.53 -12.15 -5.22
C ILE A 51 22.19 -12.86 -5.31
N HIS A 52 22.17 -14.15 -4.96
CA HIS A 52 20.93 -14.87 -4.66
C HIS A 52 20.81 -15.03 -3.14
N ALA A 53 19.75 -14.47 -2.56
CA ALA A 53 19.44 -14.62 -1.14
C ALA A 53 18.23 -15.54 -0.98
N PRO A 54 18.41 -16.79 -0.51
CA PRO A 54 17.30 -17.69 -0.28
C PRO A 54 16.43 -17.18 0.85
N ILE A 55 15.11 -17.27 0.71
CA ILE A 55 14.14 -16.83 1.72
C ILE A 55 13.00 -17.84 1.85
N ARG A 56 12.50 -18.07 3.06
CA ARG A 56 11.28 -18.86 3.29
C ARG A 56 10.05 -18.09 2.82
N ALA A 57 9.17 -18.74 2.06
CA ALA A 57 7.93 -18.13 1.58
C ALA A 57 7.09 -17.56 2.75
N GLY A 58 6.60 -16.32 2.59
CA GLY A 58 5.82 -15.62 3.61
C GLY A 58 6.65 -14.96 4.73
N SER A 59 7.98 -14.95 4.63
CA SER A 59 8.87 -14.30 5.62
C SER A 59 9.45 -12.95 5.18
N ASP A 60 8.97 -12.39 4.06
CA ASP A 60 9.48 -11.15 3.45
C ASP A 60 9.44 -9.93 4.39
N VAL A 61 8.42 -9.81 5.25
CA VAL A 61 8.35 -8.72 6.24
C VAL A 61 9.55 -8.79 7.20
N ALA A 62 10.00 -9.98 7.59
CA ALA A 62 11.17 -10.11 8.46
C ALA A 62 12.44 -9.67 7.74
N PHE A 63 12.61 -10.09 6.48
CA PHE A 63 13.76 -9.70 5.65
C PHE A 63 13.80 -8.17 5.42
N LEU A 64 12.71 -7.57 4.95
CA LEU A 64 12.61 -6.13 4.72
C LEU A 64 12.70 -5.32 6.02
N GLY A 65 12.12 -5.83 7.11
CA GLY A 65 12.25 -5.22 8.44
C GLY A 65 13.70 -5.19 8.93
N GLY A 66 14.45 -6.26 8.67
CA GLY A 66 15.89 -6.29 8.90
C GLY A 66 16.65 -5.27 8.08
N LEU A 67 16.32 -5.12 6.78
CA LEU A 67 16.94 -4.09 5.93
C LEU A 67 16.65 -2.67 6.45
N ILE A 68 15.42 -2.40 6.85
CA ILE A 68 15.03 -1.10 7.45
C ILE A 68 15.86 -0.83 8.70
N ARG A 69 15.96 -1.82 9.59
CA ARG A 69 16.79 -1.72 10.80
C ARG A 69 18.26 -1.43 10.45
N TYR A 70 18.83 -2.21 9.53
CA TYR A 70 20.23 -2.05 9.10
C TYR A 70 20.51 -0.64 8.60
N VAL A 71 19.64 -0.10 7.74
CA VAL A 71 19.75 1.27 7.22
C VAL A 71 19.73 2.29 8.36
N LEU A 72 18.75 2.20 9.26
CA LEU A 72 18.59 3.15 10.38
C LEU A 72 19.75 3.11 11.40
N GLU A 73 20.39 1.96 11.58
CA GLU A 73 21.51 1.79 12.52
C GLU A 73 22.88 2.08 11.89
N SER A 74 22.99 2.03 10.55
CA SER A 74 24.26 2.21 9.85
C SER A 74 24.90 3.59 10.08
N GLU A 75 26.23 3.61 10.18
CA GLU A 75 26.99 4.85 10.32
C GLU A 75 26.88 5.72 9.06
N ARG A 76 26.88 5.10 7.88
CA ARG A 76 26.75 5.81 6.61
C ARG A 76 25.43 6.56 6.50
N TRP A 77 24.31 5.93 6.83
CA TRP A 77 23.01 6.60 6.77
C TRP A 77 22.92 7.76 7.79
N ARG A 78 23.50 7.60 8.98
CA ARG A 78 23.54 8.64 10.02
C ARG A 78 24.50 9.78 9.69
N GLY A 79 25.59 9.50 8.99
CA GLY A 79 26.65 10.47 8.67
C GLY A 79 26.43 11.25 7.38
N ASP A 80 25.66 10.70 6.43
CA ASP A 80 25.36 11.37 5.15
C ASP A 80 24.10 12.24 5.28
N SER A 81 24.26 13.56 5.15
CA SER A 81 23.18 14.53 5.33
C SER A 81 22.05 14.35 4.31
N PHE A 82 22.34 13.78 3.13
CA PHE A 82 21.34 13.56 2.07
C PHE A 82 20.15 12.75 2.58
N PHE A 83 20.40 11.64 3.30
CA PHE A 83 19.31 10.78 3.77
C PHE A 83 18.42 11.51 4.77
N ARG A 84 19.03 12.21 5.72
CA ARG A 84 18.28 13.00 6.71
C ARG A 84 17.45 14.08 6.03
N GLU A 85 18.06 14.85 5.13
CA GLU A 85 17.36 15.91 4.39
C GLU A 85 16.18 15.36 3.59
N PHE A 86 16.37 14.23 2.90
CA PHE A 86 15.30 13.58 2.16
C PHE A 86 14.17 13.14 3.09
N VAL A 87 14.50 12.42 4.16
CA VAL A 87 13.52 11.84 5.08
C VAL A 87 12.73 12.94 5.80
N VAL A 88 13.38 13.99 6.28
CA VAL A 88 12.73 15.11 6.99
C VAL A 88 11.77 15.87 6.06
N ASN A 89 12.20 16.19 4.84
CA ASN A 89 11.46 17.09 3.95
C ASN A 89 10.42 16.40 3.07
N TYR A 90 10.66 15.14 2.67
CA TYR A 90 9.81 14.43 1.69
C TYR A 90 9.01 13.28 2.29
N THR A 91 9.05 13.12 3.61
CA THR A 91 8.24 12.12 4.32
C THR A 91 7.53 12.75 5.52
N ASN A 92 6.75 11.93 6.23
CA ASN A 92 6.11 12.31 7.48
C ASN A 92 6.99 12.08 8.72
N ALA A 93 8.28 11.76 8.56
CA ALA A 93 9.20 11.39 9.64
C ALA A 93 9.19 12.33 10.87
N ALA A 94 9.16 13.65 10.64
CA ALA A 94 9.13 14.66 11.69
C ALA A 94 7.74 14.85 12.35
N THR A 95 6.69 14.27 11.78
CA THR A 95 5.32 14.45 12.27
C THR A 95 5.12 13.71 13.58
N ILE A 96 4.44 14.35 14.55
CA ILE A 96 4.19 13.80 15.87
C ILE A 96 2.88 13.00 15.85
N VAL A 97 2.91 11.75 16.28
CA VAL A 97 1.75 10.86 16.43
C VAL A 97 0.98 11.23 17.71
N GLY A 98 -0.33 11.00 17.80
CA GLY A 98 -1.19 11.29 18.96
C GLY A 98 -1.14 10.19 20.03
N ASP A 99 -1.21 10.54 21.31
CA ASP A 99 -0.86 9.70 22.49
C ASP A 99 -1.64 8.40 22.65
N GLY A 100 -2.81 8.30 22.02
CA GLY A 100 -3.57 7.05 21.94
C GLY A 100 -2.87 5.91 21.17
N PHE A 101 -1.88 6.21 20.31
CA PHE A 101 -1.15 5.18 19.57
C PHE A 101 -0.32 4.31 20.52
N LYS A 102 -0.50 2.99 20.43
CA LYS A 102 0.36 1.99 21.09
C LYS A 102 0.85 0.99 20.05
N ASP A 103 2.13 0.66 20.11
CA ASP A 103 2.77 -0.30 19.21
C ASP A 103 2.49 -1.74 19.66
N THR A 104 2.80 -2.70 18.80
CA THR A 104 2.78 -4.15 19.07
C THR A 104 3.62 -4.58 20.25
N GLU A 105 4.72 -3.89 20.55
CA GLU A 105 5.54 -4.17 21.75
C GLU A 105 4.89 -3.65 23.04
N ASP A 106 3.98 -2.68 22.92
CA ASP A 106 3.26 -2.11 24.06
C ASP A 106 1.98 -2.91 24.40
N VAL A 107 1.49 -3.73 23.45
CA VAL A 107 0.20 -4.45 23.55
C VAL A 107 0.30 -5.87 22.96
N ASP A 108 1.20 -6.70 23.48
CA ASP A 108 1.27 -8.16 23.25
C ASP A 108 1.11 -8.62 21.78
N GLY A 109 1.75 -7.91 20.85
CA GLY A 109 1.78 -8.26 19.43
C GLY A 109 0.67 -7.65 18.57
N VAL A 110 -0.18 -6.79 19.13
CA VAL A 110 -1.23 -6.05 18.41
C VAL A 110 -1.08 -4.54 18.57
N PHE A 111 -1.61 -3.73 17.66
CA PHE A 111 -1.61 -2.27 17.83
C PHE A 111 -2.77 -1.82 18.73
N SER A 112 -2.79 -0.55 19.18
CA SER A 112 -4.01 -0.02 19.81
C SER A 112 -5.19 0.01 18.82
N GLY A 113 -6.40 -0.22 19.32
CA GLY A 113 -7.63 -0.13 18.51
C GLY A 113 -8.14 -1.45 17.92
N LEU A 114 -7.57 -2.61 18.27
CA LEU A 114 -8.07 -3.89 17.79
C LEU A 114 -9.54 -4.09 18.21
N MET A 115 -10.42 -4.23 17.22
CA MET A 115 -11.85 -4.42 17.43
C MET A 115 -12.18 -5.90 17.66
N GLN A 116 -13.18 -6.15 18.50
CA GLN A 116 -13.76 -7.48 18.65
C GLN A 116 -14.75 -7.76 17.51
N TYR A 117 -14.94 -9.04 17.21
CA TYR A 117 -15.93 -9.48 16.22
C TYR A 117 -17.33 -9.03 16.59
N ALA A 118 -17.96 -8.32 15.65
CA ALA A 118 -19.39 -8.11 15.62
C ALA A 118 -19.89 -8.53 14.22
N PRO A 119 -20.91 -9.39 14.12
CA PRO A 119 -21.51 -9.71 12.82
C PRO A 119 -22.18 -8.46 12.24
N GLY A 120 -21.82 -8.10 11.01
CA GLY A 120 -22.09 -6.79 10.43
C GLY A 120 -23.51 -6.58 9.90
N ILE A 121 -24.08 -7.54 9.16
CA ILE A 121 -25.41 -7.42 8.53
C ILE A 121 -26.03 -8.82 8.36
N LYS A 122 -27.33 -8.98 8.66
CA LYS A 122 -28.04 -10.28 8.57
C LYS A 122 -28.06 -10.81 7.13
N GLU A 123 -28.23 -9.91 6.17
CA GLU A 123 -28.34 -10.18 4.74
C GLU A 123 -26.99 -10.59 4.11
N TRP A 124 -25.86 -10.11 4.65
CA TRP A 124 -24.50 -10.45 4.20
C TRP A 124 -23.58 -10.82 5.37
N PRO A 125 -23.74 -12.02 5.95
CA PRO A 125 -23.03 -12.46 7.17
C PRO A 125 -21.55 -12.80 6.93
N LEU A 126 -21.08 -12.68 5.68
CA LEU A 126 -19.68 -12.82 5.33
C LEU A 126 -18.87 -11.56 5.68
N ASP A 127 -19.55 -10.46 6.04
CA ASP A 127 -18.95 -9.26 6.61
C ASP A 127 -18.84 -9.37 8.13
N GLY A 128 -17.70 -9.89 8.55
CA GLY A 128 -17.30 -9.99 9.93
C GLY A 128 -16.15 -9.05 10.28
N PHE A 129 -16.26 -8.31 11.38
CA PHE A 129 -15.15 -7.53 11.94
C PHE A 129 -14.24 -8.39 12.85
N VAL A 130 -13.77 -9.57 12.43
CA VAL A 130 -12.71 -10.26 13.20
C VAL A 130 -11.38 -9.61 12.81
N GLY A 131 -10.77 -8.85 13.71
CA GLY A 131 -9.41 -8.36 13.52
C GLY A 131 -9.26 -7.09 12.68
N GLN A 132 -10.27 -6.22 12.65
CA GLN A 132 -10.10 -4.84 12.17
C GLN A 132 -9.60 -3.93 13.28
N TYR A 133 -8.91 -2.85 12.90
CA TYR A 133 -8.46 -1.82 13.82
C TYR A 133 -9.30 -0.55 13.67
N ASP A 134 -9.73 -0.01 14.81
CA ASP A 134 -10.14 1.38 14.91
C ASP A 134 -8.91 2.28 14.92
N THR A 135 -8.70 2.98 13.79
CA THR A 135 -7.51 3.79 13.56
C THR A 135 -7.58 5.18 14.18
N ARG A 136 -8.58 5.49 15.02
CA ARG A 136 -8.67 6.78 15.74
C ARG A 136 -7.46 7.05 16.61
N THR A 137 -6.84 6.01 17.16
CA THR A 137 -5.61 6.13 17.95
C THR A 137 -4.35 6.32 17.11
N TRP A 138 -4.41 6.08 15.80
CA TRP A 138 -3.25 6.14 14.90
C TRP A 138 -3.10 7.50 14.20
N GLN A 139 -3.80 8.51 14.70
CA GLN A 139 -3.79 9.86 14.13
C GLN A 139 -2.59 10.68 14.62
N TYR A 140 -2.24 11.74 13.89
CA TYR A 140 -1.23 12.70 14.34
C TYR A 140 -1.72 13.52 15.53
N ALA A 141 -0.79 14.01 16.34
CA ALA A 141 -1.09 14.90 17.45
C ALA A 141 -1.81 16.17 16.95
N GLY A 142 -2.93 16.50 17.58
CA GLY A 142 -3.76 17.64 17.20
C GLY A 142 -4.67 17.42 15.98
N ALA A 143 -4.67 16.23 15.37
CA ALA A 143 -5.72 15.87 14.43
C ALA A 143 -7.02 15.65 15.23
N PRO A 144 -8.12 16.36 14.91
CA PRO A 144 -9.38 16.11 15.60
C PRO A 144 -9.83 14.67 15.34
N ALA A 145 -10.14 13.93 16.41
CA ALA A 145 -10.86 12.68 16.33
C ALA A 145 -12.30 12.99 15.91
N GLY A 146 -12.52 13.13 14.60
CA GLY A 146 -13.83 13.28 13.96
C GLY A 146 -14.74 14.35 14.55
N VAL A 147 -14.57 15.63 14.18
CA VAL A 147 -15.63 16.64 14.31
C VAL A 147 -15.50 17.71 13.21
N GLY A 148 -16.63 18.13 12.64
CA GLY A 148 -16.74 19.00 11.47
C GLY A 148 -16.17 20.42 11.64
N ALA A 149 -15.76 21.01 10.51
CA ALA A 149 -15.09 22.31 10.47
C ALA A 149 -16.08 23.50 10.47
N PRO A 150 -15.62 24.70 10.87
CA PRO A 150 -16.43 25.92 10.89
C PRO A 150 -16.85 26.39 9.48
N ARG A 151 -17.92 27.19 9.44
CA ARG A 151 -18.51 27.77 8.21
C ARG A 151 -17.57 28.84 7.63
N LEU A 152 -17.15 28.65 6.38
CA LEU A 152 -16.28 29.56 5.61
C LEU A 152 -17.06 30.15 4.40
N PRO A 153 -16.67 31.34 3.90
CA PRO A 153 -17.35 32.02 2.79
C PRO A 153 -17.24 31.27 1.45
N ASP A 154 -18.15 31.57 0.52
CA ASP A 154 -18.39 30.80 -0.70
C ASP A 154 -17.28 30.94 -1.76
N GLY A 155 -16.90 29.80 -2.34
CA GLY A 155 -16.07 29.68 -3.54
C GLY A 155 -16.79 28.92 -4.68
N PRO A 156 -16.09 28.47 -5.74
CA PRO A 156 -16.69 27.68 -6.82
C PRO A 156 -17.39 26.41 -6.29
N PRO A 157 -18.27 25.74 -7.08
CA PRO A 157 -19.03 24.59 -6.58
C PRO A 157 -18.12 23.57 -5.90
N PHE A 158 -18.50 23.18 -4.67
CA PHE A 158 -17.77 22.30 -3.74
C PHE A 158 -16.57 22.90 -2.98
N ASP A 159 -16.13 24.14 -3.23
CA ASP A 159 -15.05 24.78 -2.48
C ASP A 159 -15.39 24.93 -0.99
N THR A 160 -16.61 25.35 -0.67
CA THR A 160 -17.12 25.42 0.71
C THR A 160 -17.09 24.05 1.40
N LEU A 161 -17.42 22.96 0.68
CA LEU A 161 -17.38 21.60 1.23
C LEU A 161 -15.93 21.17 1.51
N VAL A 162 -15.04 21.29 0.53
CA VAL A 162 -13.63 20.89 0.64
C VAL A 162 -12.94 21.67 1.76
N ARG A 163 -13.17 22.99 1.84
CA ARG A 163 -12.64 23.82 2.94
C ARG A 163 -13.19 23.39 4.29
N SER A 164 -14.47 23.00 4.37
CA SER A 164 -15.08 22.51 5.60
C SER A 164 -14.57 21.13 6.07
N LEU A 165 -13.69 20.50 5.31
CA LEU A 165 -13.06 19.23 5.66
C LEU A 165 -11.60 19.41 6.10
N LEU A 166 -11.02 20.61 5.95
CA LEU A 166 -9.64 20.88 6.34
C LEU A 166 -9.46 20.76 7.85
N THR A 167 -8.55 19.89 8.26
CA THR A 167 -8.01 19.85 9.62
C THR A 167 -6.76 20.74 9.72
N PRO A 168 -6.33 21.13 10.94
CA PRO A 168 -5.02 21.76 11.14
C PRO A 168 -3.87 20.92 10.60
N LEU A 169 -2.74 21.56 10.30
CA LEU A 169 -1.51 20.85 9.99
C LEU A 169 -1.05 20.08 11.24
N PRO A 170 -0.57 18.83 11.09
CA PRO A 170 -0.08 18.06 12.22
C PRO A 170 1.20 18.70 12.78
N GLN A 171 1.41 18.56 14.08
CA GLN A 171 2.62 19.04 14.74
C GLN A 171 3.85 18.26 14.25
N ARG A 172 4.99 18.96 14.14
CA ARG A 172 6.25 18.40 13.64
C ARG A 172 7.42 18.80 14.53
N ASP A 173 8.39 17.90 14.63
CA ASP A 173 9.72 18.14 15.21
C ASP A 173 10.79 17.76 14.18
N GLU A 174 11.33 18.76 13.48
CA GLU A 174 12.34 18.57 12.42
C GLU A 174 13.70 18.09 12.97
N THR A 175 13.91 18.13 14.29
CA THR A 175 15.11 17.57 14.92
C THR A 175 15.05 16.03 14.99
N LEU A 176 13.85 15.45 14.86
CA LEU A 176 13.54 14.03 15.02
C LEU A 176 13.84 13.50 16.42
N GLN A 177 13.93 14.35 17.45
CA GLN A 177 14.29 13.94 18.82
C GLN A 177 13.05 13.61 19.65
N HIS A 178 11.91 14.23 19.36
CA HIS A 178 10.68 13.99 20.09
C HIS A 178 10.30 12.50 19.96
N PRO A 179 10.05 11.78 21.08
CA PRO A 179 9.95 10.32 21.10
C PRO A 179 8.76 9.76 20.32
N ARG A 180 7.81 10.63 19.98
CA ARG A 180 6.59 10.29 19.24
C ARG A 180 6.55 10.86 17.83
N THR A 181 7.69 11.32 17.32
CA THR A 181 7.84 11.49 15.87
C THR A 181 7.67 10.14 15.19
N VAL A 182 7.11 10.13 13.97
CA VAL A 182 7.01 8.92 13.14
C VAL A 182 8.38 8.24 13.04
N PHE A 183 9.45 9.02 12.88
CA PHE A 183 10.81 8.50 12.82
C PHE A 183 11.21 7.66 14.06
N GLN A 184 11.01 8.19 15.27
CA GLN A 184 11.37 7.48 16.50
C GLN A 184 10.51 6.25 16.73
N ILE A 185 9.23 6.29 16.34
CA ILE A 185 8.33 5.13 16.39
C ILE A 185 8.79 4.04 15.42
N VAL A 186 9.06 4.38 14.15
CA VAL A 186 9.59 3.44 13.15
C VAL A 186 10.91 2.82 13.62
N LYS A 187 11.84 3.64 14.12
CA LYS A 187 13.13 3.15 14.64
C LYS A 187 12.94 2.15 15.79
N ARG A 188 12.03 2.42 16.73
CA ARG A 188 11.71 1.50 17.83
C ARG A 188 11.04 0.22 17.31
N HIS A 189 10.03 0.33 16.45
CA HIS A 189 9.29 -0.79 15.88
C HIS A 189 10.20 -1.80 15.17
N PHE A 190 11.14 -1.30 14.34
CA PHE A 190 12.02 -2.16 13.57
C PHE A 190 13.28 -2.65 14.32
N SER A 191 13.53 -2.17 15.55
CA SER A 191 14.70 -2.59 16.34
C SER A 191 14.74 -4.11 16.61
N ARG A 192 13.58 -4.77 16.68
CA ARG A 192 13.46 -6.22 16.93
C ARG A 192 13.94 -7.11 15.77
N TYR A 193 14.12 -6.56 14.57
CA TYR A 193 14.49 -7.31 13.37
C TYR A 193 16.02 -7.46 13.25
N THR A 194 16.64 -8.12 14.23
CA THR A 194 18.11 -8.36 14.24
C THR A 194 18.52 -9.27 13.08
N PRO A 195 19.79 -9.25 12.62
CA PRO A 195 20.28 -10.23 11.64
C PRO A 195 20.06 -11.69 12.06
N GLU A 196 20.18 -11.98 13.36
CA GLU A 196 19.90 -13.31 13.93
C GLU A 196 18.41 -13.66 13.87
N MET A 197 17.52 -12.70 14.13
CA MET A 197 16.08 -12.86 13.97
C MET A 197 15.73 -13.12 12.50
N VAL A 198 16.32 -12.34 11.59
CA VAL A 198 16.13 -12.50 10.14
C VAL A 198 16.58 -13.88 9.71
N GLU A 199 17.79 -14.32 10.06
CA GLU A 199 18.29 -15.66 9.70
C GLU A 199 17.36 -16.76 10.24
N ARG A 200 16.96 -16.68 11.52
CA ARG A 200 16.06 -17.66 12.15
C ARG A 200 14.70 -17.72 11.45
N VAL A 201 14.10 -16.59 11.12
CA VAL A 201 12.74 -16.53 10.56
C VAL A 201 12.76 -16.81 9.06
N THR A 202 13.72 -16.27 8.33
CA THR A 202 13.75 -16.33 6.87
C THR A 202 14.50 -17.54 6.32
N GLY A 203 15.42 -18.11 7.10
CA GLY A 203 16.37 -19.12 6.62
C GLY A 203 17.47 -18.56 5.71
N CYS A 204 17.48 -17.25 5.43
CA CYS A 204 18.59 -16.61 4.71
C CYS A 204 19.82 -16.57 5.62
N PRO A 205 20.99 -17.09 5.18
CA PRO A 205 22.21 -17.00 5.96
C PRO A 205 22.53 -15.55 6.32
N ARG A 206 22.91 -15.30 7.58
CA ARG A 206 23.19 -13.95 8.09
C ARG A 206 24.19 -13.19 7.21
N ALA A 207 25.26 -13.85 6.77
CA ALA A 207 26.28 -13.24 5.93
C ALA A 207 25.69 -12.73 4.59
N THR A 208 24.86 -13.55 3.93
CA THR A 208 24.18 -13.18 2.69
C THR A 208 23.19 -12.03 2.90
N PHE A 209 22.42 -12.05 3.99
CA PHE A 209 21.53 -10.94 4.33
C PHE A 209 22.30 -9.62 4.53
N LEU A 210 23.43 -9.65 5.25
CA LEU A 210 24.27 -8.47 5.46
C LEU A 210 24.89 -7.97 4.16
N GLU A 211 25.34 -8.87 3.28
CA GLU A 211 25.84 -8.51 1.95
C GLU A 211 24.75 -7.79 1.12
N VAL A 212 23.51 -8.29 1.14
CA VAL A 212 22.37 -7.63 0.50
C VAL A 212 22.13 -6.24 1.09
N ALA A 213 22.10 -6.13 2.42
CA ALA A 213 21.83 -4.88 3.12
C ALA A 213 22.90 -3.81 2.85
N GLU A 214 24.17 -4.20 2.89
CA GLU A 214 25.31 -3.35 2.54
C GLU A 214 25.24 -2.94 1.08
N THR A 215 24.98 -3.87 0.16
CA THR A 215 24.88 -3.59 -1.27
C THR A 215 23.77 -2.59 -1.56
N ILE A 216 22.57 -2.77 -1.00
CA ILE A 216 21.44 -1.84 -1.18
C ILE A 216 21.80 -0.44 -0.68
N LEU A 217 22.36 -0.36 0.53
CA LEU A 217 22.75 0.92 1.10
C LEU A 217 23.82 1.57 0.21
N ALA A 218 24.92 0.87 -0.11
CA ALA A 218 26.04 1.32 -0.96
C ALA A 218 25.62 1.88 -2.33
N ASN A 219 24.50 1.39 -2.86
CA ASN A 219 23.92 1.78 -4.15
C ASN A 219 22.70 2.70 -4.00
N SER A 220 22.57 3.39 -2.87
CA SER A 220 21.57 4.43 -2.61
C SER A 220 22.24 5.69 -2.05
N GLY A 221 21.63 6.85 -2.26
CA GLY A 221 22.11 8.14 -1.77
C GLY A 221 21.91 9.26 -2.79
N ARG A 222 22.66 10.36 -2.62
CA ARG A 222 22.50 11.54 -3.47
C ARG A 222 22.73 11.27 -4.95
N ASP A 223 23.68 10.39 -5.28
CA ASP A 223 24.13 10.17 -6.66
C ASP A 223 23.84 8.75 -7.16
N ARG A 224 23.27 7.87 -6.31
CA ARG A 224 23.03 6.47 -6.63
C ARG A 224 21.62 6.04 -6.27
N THR A 225 21.07 5.10 -7.02
CA THR A 225 19.69 4.64 -6.78
C THR A 225 19.53 3.13 -6.80
N THR A 226 18.72 2.63 -5.87
CA THR A 226 18.28 1.24 -5.85
C THR A 226 16.82 1.14 -6.30
N SER A 227 16.51 0.16 -7.13
CA SER A 227 15.14 -0.18 -7.55
C SER A 227 14.72 -1.54 -7.00
N PHE A 228 13.44 -1.67 -6.64
CA PHE A 228 12.83 -2.94 -6.26
C PHE A 228 11.80 -3.38 -7.29
N ALA A 229 11.85 -4.62 -7.75
CA ALA A 229 10.84 -5.20 -8.63
C ALA A 229 10.15 -6.39 -7.95
N TYR A 230 8.81 -6.35 -7.89
CA TYR A 230 7.99 -7.39 -7.27
C TYR A 230 6.73 -7.66 -8.09
N ALA A 231 6.08 -8.80 -7.84
CA ALA A 231 4.80 -9.19 -8.44
C ALA A 231 3.98 -10.00 -7.42
N VAL A 232 3.46 -11.16 -7.82
CA VAL A 232 2.48 -11.95 -7.04
C VAL A 232 3.00 -12.51 -5.72
N ALA A 233 4.30 -12.79 -5.61
CA ALA A 233 4.85 -13.46 -4.44
C ALA A 233 4.93 -12.54 -3.20
N TRP A 234 4.70 -11.23 -3.35
CA TRP A 234 4.42 -10.36 -2.20
C TRP A 234 2.93 -10.16 -1.94
N THR A 235 2.09 -10.23 -2.96
CA THR A 235 0.69 -9.80 -2.87
C THR A 235 -0.26 -10.89 -2.40
N GLN A 236 0.08 -12.17 -2.62
CA GLN A 236 -0.81 -13.31 -2.32
C GLN A 236 -0.60 -13.89 -0.91
N HIS A 237 -0.46 -13.00 0.08
CA HIS A 237 -0.34 -13.33 1.50
C HIS A 237 -1.30 -12.46 2.32
N THR A 238 -1.70 -12.94 3.50
CA THR A 238 -2.58 -12.19 4.43
C THR A 238 -1.97 -10.85 4.87
N ASN A 239 -0.65 -10.72 4.79
CA ASN A 239 0.11 -9.51 5.11
C ASN A 239 0.74 -8.84 3.88
N GLY A 240 0.29 -9.16 2.66
CA GLY A 240 0.90 -8.64 1.43
C GLY A 240 1.03 -7.11 1.35
N PRO A 241 0.00 -6.32 1.71
CA PRO A 241 0.13 -4.86 1.80
C PRO A 241 1.23 -4.39 2.77
N GLN A 242 1.47 -5.12 3.86
CA GLN A 242 2.52 -4.80 4.83
C GLN A 242 3.92 -5.09 4.29
N THR A 243 4.09 -6.17 3.52
CA THR A 243 5.34 -6.46 2.82
C THR A 243 5.71 -5.32 1.85
N ILE A 244 4.76 -4.90 1.02
CA ILE A 244 4.95 -3.78 0.08
C ILE A 244 5.19 -2.48 0.84
N GLY A 245 4.47 -2.25 1.95
CA GLY A 245 4.66 -1.11 2.83
C GLY A 245 6.08 -1.03 3.42
N CYS A 246 6.66 -2.17 3.83
CA CYS A 246 8.05 -2.23 4.29
C CYS A 246 9.04 -1.86 3.17
N CYS A 247 8.83 -2.36 1.94
CA CYS A 247 9.67 -1.98 0.81
C CYS A 247 9.55 -0.48 0.48
N ALA A 248 8.34 0.08 0.50
CA ALA A 248 8.10 1.50 0.29
C ALA A 248 8.80 2.35 1.37
N LEU A 249 8.68 1.97 2.64
CA LEU A 249 9.37 2.61 3.75
C LEU A 249 10.89 2.57 3.58
N LEU A 250 11.44 1.42 3.21
CA LEU A 250 12.87 1.27 2.92
C LEU A 250 13.31 2.22 1.79
N GLN A 251 12.55 2.30 0.71
CA GLN A 251 12.87 3.20 -0.41
C GLN A 251 12.77 4.69 -0.03
N LEU A 252 11.90 5.07 0.91
CA LEU A 252 11.86 6.42 1.47
C LEU A 252 13.09 6.71 2.33
N LEU A 253 13.51 5.77 3.18
CA LEU A 253 14.72 5.91 4.02
C LEU A 253 16.00 6.00 3.19
N LEU A 254 16.04 5.33 2.05
CA LEU A 254 17.16 5.36 1.10
C LEU A 254 17.12 6.59 0.16
N GLY A 255 16.08 7.42 0.24
CA GLY A 255 15.92 8.58 -0.63
C GLY A 255 15.74 8.24 -2.11
N ASN A 256 15.20 7.06 -2.42
CA ASN A 256 15.08 6.52 -3.77
C ASN A 256 13.79 6.95 -4.49
N VAL A 257 12.75 7.37 -3.77
CA VAL A 257 11.44 7.66 -4.40
C VAL A 257 11.50 8.90 -5.30
N GLY A 258 10.94 8.80 -6.51
CA GLY A 258 10.82 9.92 -7.46
C GLY A 258 12.05 10.17 -8.33
N ARG A 259 13.08 9.30 -8.25
CA ARG A 259 14.36 9.48 -8.96
C ARG A 259 14.52 8.49 -10.13
N PRO A 260 15.26 8.86 -11.19
CA PRO A 260 15.63 7.92 -12.26
C PRO A 260 16.32 6.68 -11.71
N GLY A 261 16.08 5.50 -12.31
CA GLY A 261 16.70 4.25 -11.86
C GLY A 261 16.16 3.67 -10.55
N ALA A 262 15.23 4.34 -9.88
CA ALA A 262 14.84 4.04 -8.51
C ALA A 262 13.38 3.58 -8.35
N GLY A 263 12.92 3.50 -7.11
CA GLY A 263 11.51 3.31 -6.75
C GLY A 263 11.10 1.85 -6.58
N VAL A 264 9.78 1.61 -6.60
CA VAL A 264 9.18 0.27 -6.47
C VAL A 264 8.40 -0.05 -7.74
N MET A 265 8.89 -1.01 -8.52
CA MET A 265 8.28 -1.50 -9.74
C MET A 265 7.37 -2.68 -9.41
N ALA A 266 6.11 -2.38 -9.08
CA ALA A 266 5.05 -3.37 -9.01
C ALA A 266 4.75 -3.88 -10.44
N LEU A 267 5.26 -5.05 -10.80
CA LEU A 267 5.10 -5.61 -12.14
C LEU A 267 3.70 -6.20 -12.30
N ARG A 268 2.93 -5.65 -13.23
CA ARG A 268 1.54 -6.08 -13.49
C ARG A 268 1.51 -7.41 -14.24
N GLY A 269 0.47 -8.20 -14.00
CA GLY A 269 0.25 -9.50 -14.63
C GLY A 269 -0.35 -9.38 -16.03
N HIS A 270 -1.65 -9.61 -16.16
CA HIS A 270 -2.35 -9.53 -17.45
C HIS A 270 -2.12 -8.20 -18.18
N ALA A 271 -2.10 -8.25 -19.51
CA ALA A 271 -1.76 -7.13 -20.39
C ALA A 271 -2.51 -5.82 -20.08
N SER A 272 -3.78 -5.92 -19.69
CA SER A 272 -4.65 -4.78 -19.39
C SER A 272 -5.14 -4.73 -17.94
N ILE A 273 -4.49 -5.45 -17.00
CA ILE A 273 -4.94 -5.48 -15.58
C ILE A 273 -4.94 -4.09 -14.94
N GLN A 274 -4.00 -3.23 -15.37
CA GLN A 274 -3.96 -1.83 -14.97
C GLN A 274 -5.21 -1.09 -15.47
N GLY A 275 -5.54 -1.22 -16.76
CA GLY A 275 -6.75 -0.61 -17.34
C GLY A 275 -8.04 -1.14 -16.73
N SER A 276 -8.13 -2.42 -16.39
CA SER A 276 -9.30 -3.01 -15.69
C SER A 276 -9.36 -2.67 -14.20
N THR A 277 -8.34 -1.99 -13.68
CA THR A 277 -8.33 -1.37 -12.33
C THR A 277 -8.70 0.11 -12.45
N ASP A 278 -8.19 0.81 -13.46
CA ASP A 278 -8.53 2.22 -13.78
C ASP A 278 -10.02 2.38 -14.14
N ILE A 279 -10.53 1.43 -14.93
CA ILE A 279 -11.95 1.19 -15.23
C ILE A 279 -12.31 -0.11 -14.52
N PRO A 280 -12.72 -0.04 -13.25
CA PRO A 280 -12.66 -1.17 -12.36
C PRO A 280 -13.67 -2.26 -12.73
N THR A 281 -13.17 -3.48 -12.70
CA THR A 281 -13.96 -4.72 -12.56
C THR A 281 -13.96 -5.22 -11.11
N LEU A 282 -13.61 -4.33 -10.17
CA LEU A 282 -13.53 -4.59 -8.73
C LEU A 282 -14.80 -4.07 -8.03
N TYR A 283 -15.35 -4.83 -7.10
CA TYR A 283 -16.62 -4.51 -6.45
C TYR A 283 -16.64 -3.20 -5.64
N HIS A 284 -15.49 -2.77 -5.13
CA HIS A 284 -15.38 -1.65 -4.17
C HIS A 284 -14.95 -0.32 -4.83
N SER A 285 -14.74 -0.28 -6.14
CA SER A 285 -14.22 0.90 -6.84
C SER A 285 -15.06 1.24 -8.07
N ILE A 286 -15.19 2.53 -8.35
CA ILE A 286 -15.68 3.09 -9.61
C ILE A 286 -14.52 3.77 -10.37
N HIS A 287 -14.79 4.20 -11.60
CA HIS A 287 -13.80 4.73 -12.53
C HIS A 287 -12.89 5.79 -11.89
N GLY A 288 -11.59 5.71 -12.17
CA GLY A 288 -10.61 6.67 -11.67
C GLY A 288 -10.33 6.54 -10.17
N TYR A 289 -10.40 5.32 -9.63
CA TYR A 289 -10.06 5.00 -8.22
C TYR A 289 -10.96 5.65 -7.16
N MET A 290 -12.16 6.11 -7.54
CA MET A 290 -13.13 6.55 -6.55
C MET A 290 -13.79 5.33 -5.88
N ASN A 291 -14.23 5.48 -4.64
CA ASN A 291 -14.86 4.41 -3.88
C ASN A 291 -16.31 4.18 -4.34
N GLN A 292 -16.69 2.90 -4.48
CA GLN A 292 -18.08 2.53 -4.72
C GLN A 292 -18.97 3.04 -3.56
N PRO A 293 -20.12 3.68 -3.84
CA PRO A 293 -21.13 3.96 -2.82
C PRO A 293 -21.48 2.70 -2.00
N SER A 294 -21.71 2.86 -0.70
CA SER A 294 -21.86 1.73 0.22
C SER A 294 -22.94 2.03 1.25
N ALA A 295 -23.81 1.05 1.51
CA ALA A 295 -24.80 1.11 2.58
C ALA A 295 -24.18 0.96 3.99
N LEU A 296 -22.91 0.54 4.06
CA LEU A 296 -22.15 0.40 5.32
C LEU A 296 -21.55 1.72 5.80
N LYS A 297 -21.63 2.78 4.99
CA LYS A 297 -21.15 4.12 5.29
C LYS A 297 -22.29 5.11 5.15
N ARG A 298 -22.09 6.33 5.65
CA ARG A 298 -23.03 7.45 5.47
C ARG A 298 -22.96 7.99 4.04
N HIS A 299 -23.48 7.22 3.09
CA HIS A 299 -23.48 7.50 1.64
C HIS A 299 -24.91 7.68 1.09
N ASP A 300 -25.84 8.13 1.93
CA ASP A 300 -27.27 8.21 1.63
C ASP A 300 -27.58 9.18 0.48
N SER A 301 -26.84 10.27 0.39
CA SER A 301 -26.92 11.26 -0.70
C SER A 301 -25.56 11.47 -1.37
N LEU A 302 -25.54 12.10 -2.55
CA LEU A 302 -24.29 12.50 -3.20
C LEU A 302 -23.47 13.40 -2.26
N ARG A 303 -24.12 14.32 -1.54
CA ARG A 303 -23.45 15.22 -0.61
C ARG A 303 -22.79 14.47 0.54
N ASP A 304 -23.45 13.46 1.09
CA ASP A 304 -22.90 12.65 2.18
C ASP A 304 -21.71 11.82 1.71
N TRP A 305 -21.79 11.21 0.52
CA TRP A 305 -20.66 10.51 -0.10
C TRP A 305 -19.48 11.46 -0.32
N LEU A 306 -19.72 12.65 -0.88
CA LEU A 306 -18.67 13.64 -1.09
C LEU A 306 -18.00 14.07 0.22
N ARG A 307 -18.78 14.23 1.29
CA ARG A 307 -18.24 14.56 2.61
C ARG A 307 -17.39 13.42 3.19
N ALA A 308 -17.81 12.17 3.01
CA ALA A 308 -17.14 10.99 3.55
C ALA A 308 -15.85 10.64 2.78
N GLU A 309 -15.86 10.79 1.45
CA GLU A 309 -14.81 10.25 0.57
C GLU A 309 -13.86 11.33 0.01
N THR A 310 -14.16 12.61 0.16
CA THR A 310 -13.26 13.68 -0.31
C THR A 310 -12.10 13.90 0.66
N THR A 311 -10.88 13.70 0.18
CA THR A 311 -9.68 14.15 0.88
C THR A 311 -9.44 15.64 0.58
N PRO A 312 -9.39 16.53 1.58
CA PRO A 312 -9.45 17.97 1.36
C PRO A 312 -8.14 18.63 0.93
N ARG A 313 -7.08 17.86 0.76
CA ARG A 313 -5.73 18.34 0.41
C ARG A 313 -5.18 17.57 -0.78
N GLY A 314 -4.22 18.18 -1.46
CA GLY A 314 -3.60 17.61 -2.67
C GLY A 314 -4.58 17.52 -3.83
N TYR A 315 -4.27 16.67 -4.81
CA TYR A 315 -5.07 16.58 -6.04
C TYR A 315 -6.48 16.00 -5.79
N SER A 316 -6.62 15.13 -4.78
CA SER A 316 -7.89 14.52 -4.36
C SER A 316 -8.90 15.50 -3.79
N ALA A 317 -8.52 16.75 -3.51
CA ALA A 317 -9.49 17.82 -3.20
C ALA A 317 -10.50 18.06 -4.35
N ASN A 318 -10.19 17.56 -5.56
CA ASN A 318 -11.06 17.62 -6.74
C ASN A 318 -12.05 16.44 -6.86
N THR A 319 -12.10 15.50 -5.92
CA THR A 319 -13.06 14.37 -5.93
C THR A 319 -14.50 14.77 -6.29
N PRO A 320 -15.06 15.90 -5.80
CA PRO A 320 -16.40 16.31 -6.21
C PRO A 320 -16.57 16.55 -7.72
N LYS A 321 -15.55 17.07 -8.39
CA LYS A 321 -15.56 17.28 -9.84
C LYS A 321 -15.55 15.94 -10.58
N PHE A 322 -14.74 15.00 -10.08
CA PHE A 322 -14.61 13.66 -10.67
C PHE A 322 -15.91 12.88 -10.55
N MET A 323 -16.53 12.88 -9.36
CA MET A 323 -17.78 12.15 -9.11
C MET A 323 -18.94 12.68 -9.96
N VAL A 324 -19.13 14.00 -10.04
CA VAL A 324 -20.18 14.58 -10.90
C VAL A 324 -19.93 14.26 -12.38
N SER A 325 -18.67 14.34 -12.83
CA SER A 325 -18.31 14.02 -14.22
C SER A 325 -18.55 12.54 -14.52
N TYR A 326 -18.24 11.65 -13.58
CA TYR A 326 -18.53 10.22 -13.68
C TYR A 326 -20.04 9.97 -13.81
N LEU A 327 -20.87 10.52 -12.92
CA LEU A 327 -22.32 10.34 -12.98
C LEU A 327 -22.91 10.86 -14.29
N LYS A 328 -22.44 12.01 -14.78
CA LYS A 328 -22.82 12.54 -16.10
C LYS A 328 -22.38 11.64 -17.25
N SER A 329 -21.21 11.02 -17.16
CA SER A 329 -20.77 10.04 -18.15
C SER A 329 -21.65 8.79 -18.16
N MET A 330 -22.17 8.37 -17.01
CA MET A 330 -23.01 7.17 -16.89
C MET A 330 -24.45 7.41 -17.37
N TYR A 331 -25.02 8.57 -17.03
CA TYR A 331 -26.46 8.82 -17.23
C TYR A 331 -26.78 9.97 -18.21
N GLY A 332 -25.77 10.59 -18.80
CA GLY A 332 -25.92 11.60 -19.86
C GLY A 332 -26.78 12.78 -19.43
N ALA A 333 -27.74 13.16 -20.28
CA ALA A 333 -28.63 14.30 -20.05
C ALA A 333 -29.56 14.12 -18.84
N SER A 334 -29.79 12.88 -18.38
CA SER A 334 -30.63 12.58 -17.22
C SER A 334 -29.94 12.87 -15.88
N ALA A 335 -28.61 13.03 -15.85
CA ALA A 335 -27.87 13.46 -14.67
C ALA A 335 -27.95 14.99 -14.52
N THR A 336 -28.98 15.48 -13.82
CA THR A 336 -29.20 16.91 -13.58
C THR A 336 -28.87 17.28 -12.14
N LYS A 337 -28.86 18.57 -11.81
CA LYS A 337 -28.56 18.99 -10.44
C LYS A 337 -29.71 18.66 -9.48
N GLU A 338 -30.94 18.69 -9.99
CA GLU A 338 -32.18 18.52 -9.25
C GLU A 338 -32.37 17.08 -8.73
N ASN A 339 -31.71 16.11 -9.36
CA ASN A 339 -31.75 14.70 -8.97
C ASN A 339 -30.40 14.17 -8.48
N ASP A 340 -29.53 15.04 -7.95
CA ASP A 340 -28.18 14.69 -7.50
C ASP A 340 -27.38 13.92 -8.56
N PHE A 341 -27.54 14.31 -9.82
CA PHE A 341 -26.90 13.71 -10.99
C PHE A 341 -27.22 12.22 -11.15
N GLY A 342 -28.37 11.75 -10.66
CA GLY A 342 -28.76 10.34 -10.71
C GLY A 342 -27.98 9.45 -9.73
N TYR A 343 -27.38 10.02 -8.68
CA TYR A 343 -26.61 9.27 -7.68
C TYR A 343 -27.39 8.08 -7.10
N ASP A 344 -28.68 8.24 -6.85
CA ASP A 344 -29.52 7.17 -6.29
C ASP A 344 -29.84 6.03 -7.27
N TRP A 345 -29.58 6.21 -8.56
CA TRP A 345 -29.65 5.11 -9.54
C TRP A 345 -28.42 4.21 -9.46
N HIS A 346 -27.32 4.70 -8.85
CA HIS A 346 -26.09 3.95 -8.75
C HIS A 346 -26.17 2.94 -7.58
N PRO A 347 -25.76 1.67 -7.77
CA PRO A 347 -25.85 0.67 -6.72
C PRO A 347 -24.94 1.00 -5.54
N LYS A 348 -25.41 0.69 -4.33
CA LYS A 348 -24.65 0.81 -3.10
C LYS A 348 -24.28 -0.60 -2.62
N ILE A 349 -22.99 -0.88 -2.42
CA ILE A 349 -22.55 -2.19 -1.93
C ILE A 349 -22.97 -2.37 -0.46
N ILE A 350 -23.32 -3.59 -0.12
CA ILE A 350 -23.73 -3.98 1.24
C ILE A 350 -22.64 -4.76 1.96
N GLY A 351 -21.51 -5.03 1.29
CA GLY A 351 -20.44 -5.83 1.85
C GLY A 351 -19.24 -6.15 0.96
N ASP A 352 -18.39 -7.05 1.46
CA ASP A 352 -17.31 -7.65 0.69
C ASP A 352 -17.90 -8.61 -0.35
N HIS A 353 -17.84 -8.17 -1.61
CA HIS A 353 -18.23 -8.96 -2.78
C HIS A 353 -16.99 -9.34 -3.61
N SER A 354 -15.82 -9.49 -2.97
CA SER A 354 -14.65 -10.09 -3.60
C SER A 354 -14.91 -11.55 -3.99
N HIS A 355 -14.02 -12.13 -4.81
CA HIS A 355 -14.21 -13.47 -5.34
C HIS A 355 -14.42 -14.52 -4.23
N LEU A 356 -13.62 -14.53 -3.16
CA LEU A 356 -13.73 -15.57 -2.13
C LEU A 356 -15.12 -15.56 -1.42
N PRO A 357 -15.61 -14.45 -0.84
CA PRO A 357 -16.98 -14.35 -0.32
C PRO A 357 -18.05 -14.67 -1.36
N MET A 358 -17.88 -14.23 -2.61
CA MET A 358 -18.84 -14.51 -3.68
C MET A 358 -18.97 -16.02 -3.95
N PHE A 359 -17.87 -16.76 -3.98
CA PHE A 359 -17.89 -18.23 -4.17
C PHE A 359 -18.48 -18.96 -2.96
N VAL A 360 -18.23 -18.48 -1.74
CA VAL A 360 -18.91 -19.00 -0.53
C VAL A 360 -20.42 -18.77 -0.64
N ALA A 361 -20.84 -17.56 -1.01
CA ALA A 361 -22.24 -17.22 -1.21
C ALA A 361 -22.89 -18.03 -2.35
N MET A 362 -22.14 -18.39 -3.40
CA MET A 362 -22.59 -19.29 -4.46
C MET A 362 -22.81 -20.72 -3.95
N ASN A 363 -21.87 -21.24 -3.15
CA ASN A 363 -22.00 -22.55 -2.51
C ASN A 363 -23.20 -22.60 -1.54
N GLU A 364 -23.49 -21.50 -0.84
CA GLU A 364 -24.69 -21.35 0.00
C GLU A 364 -25.98 -21.12 -0.79
N GLY A 365 -25.92 -21.08 -2.13
CA GLY A 365 -27.07 -20.87 -3.01
C GLY A 365 -27.64 -19.44 -2.97
N ARG A 366 -26.91 -18.46 -2.43
CA ARG A 366 -27.30 -17.03 -2.43
C ARG A 366 -27.06 -16.38 -3.79
N VAL A 367 -25.98 -16.77 -4.48
CA VAL A 367 -25.69 -16.33 -5.86
C VAL A 367 -26.36 -17.30 -6.84
N LYS A 368 -27.27 -16.80 -7.67
CA LYS A 368 -28.08 -17.64 -8.60
C LYS A 368 -27.43 -17.83 -9.97
N GLY A 369 -26.46 -17.00 -10.33
CA GLY A 369 -25.75 -17.07 -11.61
C GLY A 369 -24.51 -16.19 -11.60
N MET A 370 -23.55 -16.52 -12.46
CA MET A 370 -22.28 -15.80 -12.62
C MET A 370 -21.99 -15.59 -14.10
N LEU A 371 -21.52 -14.39 -14.44
CA LEU A 371 -20.98 -14.07 -15.76
C LEU A 371 -19.45 -14.14 -15.70
N CYS A 372 -18.86 -15.11 -16.39
CA CYS A 372 -17.41 -15.28 -16.49
C CYS A 372 -16.90 -14.72 -17.82
N VAL A 373 -16.41 -13.47 -17.83
CA VAL A 373 -15.92 -12.81 -19.04
C VAL A 373 -14.39 -12.76 -19.03
N GLY A 374 -13.74 -13.53 -19.90
CA GLY A 374 -12.28 -13.53 -20.03
C GLY A 374 -11.53 -14.06 -18.79
N GLN A 375 -12.19 -14.90 -17.98
CA GLN A 375 -11.64 -15.49 -16.75
C GLN A 375 -11.93 -16.99 -16.69
N ASN A 376 -11.12 -17.73 -15.94
CA ASN A 376 -11.35 -19.16 -15.66
C ASN A 376 -11.24 -19.45 -14.14
N PRO A 377 -12.27 -19.11 -13.35
CA PRO A 377 -12.24 -19.27 -11.90
C PRO A 377 -12.10 -20.71 -11.43
N ALA A 378 -12.47 -21.70 -12.25
CA ALA A 378 -12.28 -23.12 -11.93
C ALA A 378 -10.80 -23.43 -11.62
N THR A 379 -9.89 -22.93 -12.46
CA THR A 379 -8.46 -23.24 -12.29
C THR A 379 -7.66 -22.18 -11.53
N SER A 380 -8.15 -20.93 -11.45
CA SER A 380 -7.37 -19.80 -10.92
C SER A 380 -7.61 -19.50 -9.46
N LEU A 381 -8.73 -19.93 -8.89
CA LEU A 381 -8.96 -19.92 -7.45
C LEU A 381 -8.20 -21.09 -6.84
N ASN A 382 -7.63 -20.89 -5.64
CA ASN A 382 -6.88 -21.94 -4.95
C ASN A 382 -7.66 -23.26 -5.02
N ALA A 383 -7.08 -24.24 -5.73
CA ALA A 383 -7.72 -25.46 -6.23
C ALA A 383 -8.17 -26.46 -5.15
N SER A 384 -8.32 -26.03 -3.90
CA SER A 384 -8.85 -26.83 -2.79
C SER A 384 -10.36 -26.69 -2.60
N VAL A 385 -11.04 -25.86 -3.40
CA VAL A 385 -12.52 -25.79 -3.43
C VAL A 385 -13.10 -26.69 -4.53
N GLU A 386 -12.25 -27.32 -5.35
CA GLU A 386 -12.67 -28.20 -6.45
C GLU A 386 -12.88 -29.68 -6.08
N ARG A 387 -13.00 -30.04 -4.79
CA ARG A 387 -13.41 -31.40 -4.40
C ARG A 387 -14.32 -31.43 -3.19
#